data_AF-A0A396IP29-F1
#
_entry.id   AF-A0A396IP29-F1
#
_cell.length_a   1.000
_cell.length_b   1.000
_cell.length_c   1.000
_cell.angle_alpha   90.00
_cell.angle_beta   90.00
_cell.angle_gamma   90.00
#
_symmetry.space_group_name_H-M   'P 1'
#
loop_
_entity.id
_entity.type
_entity.pdbx_description
1 polymer ?
#
loop_
_entity_poly.entity_id
_entity_poly.type
_entity_poly.pdbx_seq_one_letter_code
_entity_poly.pdbx_strand_id
1 'polypeptide(L)'
;MAGGKQKKRSLSESSEPAPTCKMSKRSASAASKNLKEKSFSKSDKSDLIETKKDRFVEEEFLAVRMTAGQEDGRPNRRITDFILHDESAQQLEMREINDLFITGLILPLEASVDKKKEQGVRCEGFGRIESWDISGYEEGAPVIWISTDIADYDCQKSAASYKKYYDQFFEKARACIEVYKKVKKSAGGDPDISLDELLAGLARSMRGVVIMHKP
;
A
#
# COMPACT_ATOMS: atom_id res chain seq x y z
N MET A 1 -83.38 -23.75 22.33
CA MET A 1 -83.59 -24.26 20.95
C MET A 1 -82.24 -24.29 20.22
N ALA A 2 -82.15 -25.03 19.11
CA ALA A 2 -80.93 -25.19 18.29
C ALA A 2 -80.50 -23.87 17.58
N GLY A 3 -79.30 -23.72 17.00
CA GLY A 3 -78.12 -24.60 16.90
C GLY A 3 -77.40 -24.47 15.54
N GLY A 4 -76.08 -24.68 15.45
CA GLY A 4 -75.35 -24.51 14.17
C GLY A 4 -73.84 -24.85 14.19
N LYS A 5 -73.41 -25.67 13.22
CA LYS A 5 -72.04 -26.14 12.89
C LYS A 5 -71.26 -25.12 12.03
N GLN A 6 -69.96 -25.18 11.63
CA GLN A 6 -68.66 -25.85 11.95
C GLN A 6 -67.61 -25.26 10.93
N LYS A 7 -66.27 -25.44 10.92
CA LYS A 7 -65.19 -25.94 11.82
C LYS A 7 -63.82 -25.64 11.14
N LYS A 8 -62.95 -24.78 11.71
CA LYS A 8 -61.47 -24.83 11.47
C LYS A 8 -60.70 -23.93 12.47
N ARG A 9 -59.60 -24.44 13.04
CA ARG A 9 -58.59 -23.71 13.84
C ARG A 9 -57.35 -24.59 14.03
N SER A 10 -56.18 -23.98 14.12
CA SER A 10 -54.94 -24.57 14.65
C SER A 10 -53.97 -23.45 15.04
N LEU A 11 -53.78 -23.29 16.35
CA LEU A 11 -52.68 -22.59 17.04
C LEU A 11 -51.76 -23.71 17.62
N SER A 12 -50.58 -23.49 18.22
CA SER A 12 -49.81 -22.30 18.61
C SER A 12 -48.35 -22.70 18.97
N GLU A 13 -47.45 -21.71 19.18
CA GLU A 13 -46.43 -21.55 20.27
C GLU A 13 -45.64 -22.77 20.86
N SER A 14 -44.43 -22.67 21.44
CA SER A 14 -43.34 -21.67 21.49
C SER A 14 -42.13 -22.25 22.29
N SER A 15 -40.91 -21.72 22.05
CA SER A 15 -39.74 -21.63 22.97
C SER A 15 -38.95 -22.86 23.49
N GLU A 16 -37.62 -22.74 23.32
CA GLU A 16 -36.41 -23.26 24.04
C GLU A 16 -36.52 -23.53 25.58
N PRO A 17 -35.56 -24.21 26.29
CA PRO A 17 -34.10 -24.36 25.99
C PRO A 17 -33.40 -25.72 26.35
N ALA A 18 -32.06 -25.73 26.29
CA ALA A 18 -31.07 -26.77 26.72
C ALA A 18 -30.89 -26.85 28.29
N PRO A 19 -29.93 -27.61 28.95
CA PRO A 19 -28.69 -28.26 28.45
C PRO A 19 -28.12 -29.56 29.17
N THR A 20 -26.91 -30.00 28.76
CA THR A 20 -25.87 -30.83 29.48
C THR A 20 -26.12 -32.28 29.97
N CYS A 21 -25.17 -33.21 29.68
CA CYS A 21 -24.44 -34.01 30.71
C CYS A 21 -23.30 -34.97 30.23
N LYS A 22 -22.14 -34.87 30.92
CA LYS A 22 -21.21 -35.91 31.45
C LYS A 22 -20.65 -37.09 30.59
N MET A 23 -19.36 -37.39 30.82
CA MET A 23 -18.59 -38.52 30.25
C MET A 23 -18.67 -39.82 31.09
N SER A 24 -18.25 -40.95 30.49
CA SER A 24 -17.70 -42.12 31.21
C SER A 24 -16.51 -42.72 30.44
N LYS A 25 -15.72 -43.61 31.07
CA LYS A 25 -14.50 -44.23 30.49
C LYS A 25 -14.48 -45.75 30.71
N ARG A 26 -14.13 -46.55 29.69
CA ARG A 26 -13.06 -47.58 29.73
C ARG A 26 -12.90 -48.37 28.41
N SER A 27 -11.62 -48.64 28.12
CA SER A 27 -11.00 -49.74 27.35
C SER A 27 -11.82 -51.01 27.02
N ALA A 28 -11.50 -51.80 25.98
CA ALA A 28 -10.58 -51.66 24.84
C ALA A 28 -10.67 -52.91 23.92
N SER A 29 -10.13 -52.84 22.68
CA SER A 29 -9.42 -53.94 22.00
C SER A 29 -8.79 -53.45 20.68
N ALA A 30 -7.90 -54.25 20.07
CA ALA A 30 -7.01 -53.82 18.99
C ALA A 30 -7.32 -54.47 17.62
N ALA A 31 -6.94 -53.78 16.54
CA ALA A 31 -6.74 -54.37 15.21
C ALA A 31 -5.74 -53.53 14.38
N SER A 32 -4.45 -53.77 14.56
CA SER A 32 -3.39 -53.06 13.82
C SER A 32 -3.42 -53.37 12.32
N LYS A 33 -3.37 -52.34 11.46
CA LYS A 33 -3.03 -52.48 10.04
C LYS A 33 -1.93 -51.47 9.68
N ASN A 34 -0.84 -51.99 9.09
CA ASN A 34 0.36 -51.22 8.83
C ASN A 34 0.12 -50.13 7.76
N LEU A 35 0.12 -48.86 8.17
CA LEU A 35 0.34 -47.76 7.23
C LEU A 35 1.86 -47.56 7.11
N LYS A 36 2.40 -47.76 5.90
CA LYS A 36 3.84 -47.65 5.62
C LYS A 36 4.23 -46.18 5.47
N GLU A 37 4.32 -45.48 6.60
CA GLU A 37 4.73 -44.09 6.65
C GLU A 37 6.17 -43.93 6.12
N LYS A 38 6.34 -43.09 5.10
CA LYS A 38 7.66 -42.75 4.58
C LYS A 38 8.25 -41.66 5.46
N SER A 39 9.27 -42.00 6.25
CA SER A 39 10.09 -41.04 6.98
C SER A 39 10.89 -40.17 6.01
N PHE A 40 10.29 -39.07 5.56
CA PHE A 40 11.03 -37.99 4.92
C PHE A 40 11.94 -37.35 5.97
N SER A 41 13.25 -37.56 5.85
CA SER A 41 14.22 -36.80 6.64
C SER A 41 14.08 -35.33 6.25
N LYS A 42 13.67 -34.50 7.20
CA LYS A 42 13.90 -33.06 7.10
C LYS A 42 15.40 -32.87 7.10
N SER A 43 15.98 -32.51 5.95
CA SER A 43 17.31 -31.91 5.95
C SER A 43 17.19 -30.56 6.63
N ASP A 44 17.94 -30.34 7.71
CA ASP A 44 18.06 -29.02 8.35
C ASP A 44 18.84 -28.06 7.43
N LYS A 45 18.17 -27.63 6.37
CA LYS A 45 18.48 -26.38 5.69
C LYS A 45 17.93 -25.30 6.58
N SER A 46 18.81 -24.66 7.35
CA SER A 46 18.50 -23.37 7.93
C SER A 46 18.30 -22.39 6.78
N ASP A 47 17.04 -22.21 6.39
CA ASP A 47 16.58 -21.08 5.59
C ASP A 47 16.73 -19.81 6.45
N LEU A 48 18.00 -19.41 6.63
CA LEU A 48 18.38 -18.17 7.27
C LEU A 48 17.89 -17.06 6.34
N ILE A 49 16.71 -16.53 6.65
CA ILE A 49 16.21 -15.31 6.06
C ILE A 49 17.19 -14.22 6.50
N GLU A 50 18.16 -13.91 5.64
CA GLU A 50 19.01 -12.74 5.77
C GLU A 50 18.12 -11.50 5.67
N THR A 51 17.56 -11.09 6.80
CA THR A 51 17.00 -9.76 6.99
C THR A 51 18.14 -8.77 6.85
N LYS A 52 18.35 -8.34 5.60
CA LYS A 52 19.28 -7.28 5.26
C LYS A 52 19.01 -6.10 6.19
N LYS A 53 19.98 -5.80 7.05
CA LYS A 53 19.93 -4.58 7.83
C LYS A 53 20.09 -3.41 6.86
N ASP A 54 19.00 -2.67 6.69
CA ASP A 54 19.09 -1.33 6.12
C ASP A 54 20.11 -0.53 6.95
N ARG A 55 21.01 0.16 6.25
CA ARG A 55 22.05 0.94 6.92
C ARG A 55 21.43 2.22 7.43
N PHE A 56 21.56 2.51 8.72
CA PHE A 56 21.03 3.73 9.33
C PHE A 56 22.04 4.87 9.20
N VAL A 57 21.56 6.06 8.80
CA VAL A 57 22.35 7.29 8.68
C VAL A 57 21.48 8.49 9.09
N GLU A 58 22.02 9.39 9.90
CA GLU A 58 21.32 10.62 10.36
C GLU A 58 21.38 11.74 9.30
N GLU A 59 22.50 11.89 8.59
CA GLU A 59 22.69 12.93 7.58
C GLU A 59 22.21 12.53 6.17
N GLU A 60 21.27 13.30 5.62
CA GLU A 60 20.77 13.15 4.24
C GLU A 60 21.90 13.03 3.20
N PHE A 61 22.88 13.93 3.28
CA PHE A 61 24.01 14.01 2.36
C PHE A 61 24.87 12.74 2.35
N LEU A 62 25.05 12.10 3.51
CA LEU A 62 25.76 10.83 3.61
C LEU A 62 24.90 9.69 3.04
N ALA A 63 23.58 9.69 3.30
CA ALA A 63 22.68 8.68 2.73
C ALA A 63 22.57 8.78 1.19
N VAL A 64 22.45 9.99 0.65
CA VAL A 64 22.48 10.29 -0.80
C VAL A 64 23.81 9.86 -1.42
N ARG A 65 24.95 10.15 -0.77
CA ARG A 65 26.28 9.69 -1.22
C ARG A 65 26.40 8.17 -1.22
N MET A 66 25.91 7.50 -0.18
CA MET A 66 25.95 6.03 -0.05
C MET A 66 25.02 5.29 -1.03
N THR A 67 24.12 6.01 -1.71
CA THR A 67 23.14 5.48 -2.69
C THR A 67 23.38 6.01 -4.11
N ALA A 68 24.56 6.58 -4.40
CA ALA A 68 24.84 7.19 -5.70
C ALA A 68 24.85 6.21 -6.89
N GLY A 69 24.11 6.57 -7.96
CA GLY A 69 24.18 5.93 -9.28
C GLY A 69 25.19 6.59 -10.21
N GLN A 70 24.99 6.42 -11.52
CA GLN A 70 25.80 7.03 -12.59
C GLN A 70 25.23 8.39 -13.04
N GLU A 71 24.83 9.23 -12.10
CA GLU A 71 24.04 10.43 -12.34
C GLU A 71 24.93 11.68 -12.53
N ASP A 72 24.83 12.33 -13.68
CA ASP A 72 25.48 13.61 -13.94
C ASP A 72 24.58 14.79 -13.52
N GLY A 73 24.93 15.45 -12.41
CA GLY A 73 24.27 16.69 -11.96
C GLY A 73 23.67 16.59 -10.57
N ARG A 74 22.39 16.94 -10.44
CA ARG A 74 21.65 16.88 -9.17
C ARG A 74 21.35 15.40 -8.82
N PRO A 75 21.55 14.95 -7.57
CA PRO A 75 21.26 13.58 -7.17
C PRO A 75 19.76 13.26 -7.20
N ASN A 76 19.39 12.23 -7.94
CA ASN A 76 18.02 11.70 -7.99
C ASN A 76 17.97 10.32 -7.31
N ARG A 77 16.99 10.07 -6.45
CA ARG A 77 16.88 8.82 -5.68
C ARG A 77 15.47 8.26 -5.76
N ARG A 78 15.32 6.99 -5.41
CA ARG A 78 14.01 6.37 -5.11
C ARG A 78 13.83 6.33 -3.60
N ILE A 79 12.62 6.52 -3.10
CA ILE A 79 12.32 6.40 -1.67
C ILE A 79 11.15 5.44 -1.40
N THR A 80 11.32 4.59 -0.40
CA THR A 80 10.35 3.56 -0.02
C THR A 80 10.23 3.44 1.51
N ASP A 81 9.14 2.84 1.99
CA ASP A 81 8.72 2.82 3.40
C ASP A 81 8.76 4.22 4.04
N PHE A 82 8.38 5.24 3.28
CA PHE A 82 8.55 6.63 3.70
C PHE A 82 7.32 7.21 4.40
N ILE A 83 7.56 8.18 5.29
CA ILE A 83 6.56 9.00 5.96
C ILE A 83 6.97 10.47 5.83
N LEU A 84 5.98 11.36 5.71
CA LEU A 84 6.19 12.81 5.79
C LEU A 84 5.64 13.31 7.11
N HIS A 85 6.39 14.17 7.81
CA HIS A 85 6.04 14.65 9.13
C HIS A 85 6.50 16.08 9.39
N ASP A 86 5.91 16.72 10.39
CA ASP A 86 6.37 18.00 10.92
C ASP A 86 7.55 17.82 11.92
N GLU A 87 8.06 18.92 12.48
CA GLU A 87 9.09 18.93 13.53
C GLU A 87 8.67 18.14 14.80
N SER A 88 7.36 17.95 15.03
CA SER A 88 6.82 17.17 16.15
C SER A 88 6.68 15.67 15.81
N ALA A 89 7.24 15.23 14.68
CA ALA A 89 7.13 13.88 14.12
C ALA A 89 5.68 13.42 13.87
N GLN A 90 4.72 14.34 13.76
CA GLN A 90 3.33 14.02 13.46
C GLN A 90 3.16 13.81 11.95
N GLN A 91 2.46 12.74 11.55
CA GLN A 91 2.21 12.43 10.14
C GLN A 91 1.15 13.35 9.52
N LEU A 92 1.50 14.04 8.43
CA LEU A 92 0.66 15.04 7.75
C LEU A 92 0.37 14.71 6.28
N GLU A 93 -0.76 15.17 5.77
CA GLU A 93 -0.98 15.28 4.32
C GLU A 93 0.09 16.20 3.69
N MET A 94 0.62 15.85 2.51
CA MET A 94 1.43 16.77 1.71
C MET A 94 0.58 18.00 1.35
N ARG A 95 1.01 19.17 1.86
CA ARG A 95 0.36 20.49 1.70
C ARG A 95 1.42 21.58 1.70
N GLU A 96 1.19 22.62 0.89
CA GLU A 96 2.15 23.69 0.54
C GLU A 96 2.50 24.68 1.68
N ILE A 97 1.93 24.51 2.88
CA ILE A 97 1.92 25.55 3.94
C ILE A 97 2.81 25.18 5.15
N ASN A 98 3.30 23.94 5.22
CA ASN A 98 4.01 23.43 6.39
C ASN A 98 5.43 22.99 6.03
N ASP A 99 6.39 23.28 6.91
CA ASP A 99 7.71 22.67 6.88
C ASP A 99 7.57 21.17 7.19
N LEU A 100 7.82 20.36 6.16
CA LEU A 100 7.73 18.90 6.21
C LEU A 100 9.11 18.29 6.04
N PHE A 101 9.37 17.24 6.81
CA PHE A 101 10.58 16.44 6.82
C PHE A 101 10.25 15.00 6.40
N ILE A 102 11.27 14.31 5.91
CA ILE A 102 11.18 12.98 5.32
C ILE A 102 11.83 11.97 6.28
N THR A 103 11.15 10.84 6.48
CA THR A 103 11.73 9.64 7.08
C THR A 103 11.46 8.47 6.15
N GLY A 104 12.49 7.69 5.78
CA GLY A 104 12.31 6.59 4.83
C GLY A 104 13.59 5.84 4.44
N LEU A 105 13.43 4.83 3.58
CA LEU A 105 14.53 4.08 2.99
C LEU A 105 14.88 4.65 1.62
N ILE A 106 16.05 5.30 1.52
CA ILE A 106 16.60 5.85 0.29
C ILE A 106 17.28 4.74 -0.52
N LEU A 107 17.05 4.72 -1.83
CA LEU A 107 17.57 3.77 -2.80
C LEU A 107 18.21 4.53 -3.99
N PRO A 108 19.20 3.96 -4.70
CA PRO A 108 19.70 4.53 -5.96
C PRO A 108 18.58 4.70 -7.00
N LEU A 109 18.66 5.71 -7.87
CA LEU A 109 17.63 5.90 -8.92
C LEU A 109 17.46 4.64 -9.78
N GLU A 110 18.57 4.13 -10.31
CA GLU A 110 18.55 2.92 -11.13
C GLU A 110 18.22 1.68 -10.30
N ALA A 111 17.28 0.87 -10.80
CA ALA A 111 16.85 -0.36 -10.15
C ALA A 111 17.86 -1.47 -10.40
N SER A 112 18.40 -2.04 -9.32
CA SER A 112 19.33 -3.16 -9.42
C SER A 112 18.62 -4.40 -9.97
N VAL A 113 19.26 -5.06 -10.95
CA VAL A 113 18.71 -6.23 -11.67
C VAL A 113 18.32 -7.38 -10.72
N ASP A 114 18.98 -7.45 -9.56
CA ASP A 114 18.58 -8.30 -8.43
C ASP A 114 17.99 -7.44 -7.31
N LYS A 115 16.65 -7.32 -7.28
CA LYS A 115 15.89 -6.63 -6.21
C LYS A 115 16.30 -7.06 -4.80
N LYS A 116 16.83 -8.28 -4.60
CA LYS A 116 17.30 -8.72 -3.26
C LYS A 116 18.66 -8.13 -2.89
N LYS A 117 19.48 -7.69 -3.86
CA LYS A 117 20.79 -7.07 -3.61
C LYS A 117 20.73 -5.56 -3.42
N GLU A 118 19.68 -4.88 -3.90
CA GLU A 118 19.44 -3.45 -3.67
C GLU A 118 19.69 -3.03 -2.21
N GLN A 119 20.68 -2.16 -1.97
CA GLN A 119 21.11 -1.77 -0.63
C GLN A 119 20.62 -0.35 -0.34
N GLY A 120 19.52 -0.26 0.40
CA GLY A 120 19.03 1.02 0.88
C GLY A 120 19.78 1.56 2.09
N VAL A 121 19.57 2.85 2.33
CA VAL A 121 20.00 3.57 3.54
C VAL A 121 18.76 4.19 4.18
N ARG A 122 18.48 3.82 5.43
CA ARG A 122 17.40 4.38 6.24
C ARG A 122 17.89 5.70 6.82
N CYS A 123 17.14 6.76 6.58
CA CYS A 123 17.40 8.10 7.07
C CYS A 123 16.10 8.66 7.64
N GLU A 124 16.16 9.39 8.75
CA GLU A 124 14.99 9.79 9.55
C GLU A 124 15.10 11.28 9.93
N GLY A 125 13.99 12.02 9.79
CA GLY A 125 13.93 13.47 10.02
C GLY A 125 14.75 14.31 9.03
N PHE A 126 15.11 13.75 7.88
CA PHE A 126 15.96 14.41 6.89
C PHE A 126 15.16 15.32 5.95
N GLY A 127 15.86 16.18 5.20
CA GLY A 127 15.31 16.86 4.03
C GLY A 127 14.03 17.65 4.28
N ARG A 128 14.18 18.94 4.65
CA ARG A 128 13.08 19.89 4.50
C ARG A 128 12.61 19.86 3.04
N ILE A 129 11.31 19.67 2.83
CA ILE A 129 10.71 19.70 1.50
C ILE A 129 10.68 21.15 1.00
N GLU A 130 11.41 21.42 -0.08
CA GLU A 130 11.41 22.71 -0.76
C GLU A 130 10.33 22.77 -1.85
N SER A 131 10.12 21.64 -2.55
CA SER A 131 9.06 21.51 -3.55
C SER A 131 8.66 20.05 -3.79
N TRP A 132 7.57 19.86 -4.55
CA TRP A 132 7.12 18.57 -5.06
C TRP A 132 6.59 18.75 -6.49
N ASP A 133 6.61 17.68 -7.29
CA ASP A 133 6.08 17.67 -8.66
C ASP A 133 5.41 16.33 -8.99
N ILE A 134 4.58 16.31 -10.04
CA ILE A 134 3.94 15.12 -10.60
C ILE A 134 4.41 14.96 -12.05
N SER A 135 5.13 13.88 -12.34
CA SER A 135 5.41 13.44 -13.72
C SER A 135 4.60 12.18 -14.07
N GLY A 136 4.87 11.55 -15.22
CA GLY A 136 4.08 10.40 -15.70
C GLY A 136 2.81 10.78 -16.48
N TYR A 137 2.71 12.02 -16.96
CA TYR A 137 1.56 12.54 -17.71
C TYR A 137 1.34 11.85 -19.06
N GLU A 138 2.41 11.57 -19.82
CA GLU A 138 2.32 10.89 -21.13
C GLU A 138 2.28 9.36 -20.95
N GLU A 139 2.98 8.84 -19.94
CA GLU A 139 2.96 7.44 -19.48
C GLU A 139 1.59 7.03 -18.91
N GLY A 140 0.80 8.02 -18.50
CA GLY A 140 -0.58 7.86 -18.07
C GLY A 140 -0.77 7.34 -16.64
N ALA A 141 0.27 7.36 -15.80
CA ALA A 141 0.24 6.99 -14.39
C ALA A 141 1.15 7.94 -13.58
N PRO A 142 0.70 8.51 -12.45
CA PRO A 142 1.45 9.55 -11.76
C PRO A 142 2.72 9.00 -11.10
N VAL A 143 3.83 9.73 -11.30
CA VAL A 143 5.07 9.59 -10.55
C VAL A 143 5.23 10.85 -9.71
N ILE A 144 5.47 10.71 -8.40
CA ILE A 144 5.53 11.83 -7.47
C ILE A 144 6.99 12.06 -7.08
N TRP A 145 7.43 13.29 -7.26
CA TRP A 145 8.77 13.75 -6.88
C TRP A 145 8.69 14.68 -5.68
N ILE A 146 9.63 14.54 -4.76
CA ILE A 146 9.87 15.45 -3.64
C ILE A 146 11.30 15.97 -3.77
N SER A 147 11.49 17.29 -3.66
CA SER A 147 12.79 17.95 -3.72
C SER A 147 13.17 18.54 -2.36
N THR A 148 14.38 18.26 -1.92
CA THR A 148 15.04 18.90 -0.76
C THR A 148 16.04 19.96 -1.26
N ASP A 149 16.87 20.54 -0.39
CA ASP A 149 18.01 21.35 -0.85
C ASP A 149 18.98 20.53 -1.74
N ILE A 150 19.22 19.25 -1.42
CA ILE A 150 20.34 18.49 -2.01
C ILE A 150 19.97 17.38 -3.00
N ALA A 151 18.72 16.89 -3.02
CA ALA A 151 18.33 15.75 -3.86
C ALA A 151 16.83 15.73 -4.22
N ASP A 152 16.49 14.99 -5.28
CA ASP A 152 15.11 14.75 -5.74
C ASP A 152 14.73 13.26 -5.59
N TYR A 153 13.51 12.98 -5.12
CA TYR A 153 13.09 11.65 -4.66
C TYR A 153 11.81 11.14 -5.33
N ASP A 154 11.90 10.03 -6.08
CA ASP A 154 10.75 9.26 -6.59
C ASP A 154 10.04 8.50 -5.45
N CYS A 155 8.81 8.90 -5.15
CA CYS A 155 8.01 8.40 -4.03
C CYS A 155 7.30 7.06 -4.34
N GLN A 156 8.09 5.97 -4.38
CA GLN A 156 7.62 4.66 -4.81
C GLN A 156 6.55 4.04 -3.90
N LYS A 157 6.75 4.10 -2.57
CA LYS A 157 5.85 3.44 -1.61
C LYS A 157 5.97 4.05 -0.21
N SER A 158 4.88 4.60 0.30
CA SER A 158 4.76 5.05 1.70
C SER A 158 4.82 3.89 2.71
N ALA A 159 5.26 4.17 3.93
CA ALA A 159 5.14 3.25 5.06
C ALA A 159 3.66 2.91 5.36
N ALA A 160 3.43 1.76 5.99
CA ALA A 160 2.08 1.26 6.25
C ALA A 160 1.23 2.18 7.15
N SER A 161 1.84 2.91 8.09
CA SER A 161 1.17 3.89 8.96
C SER A 161 0.74 5.15 8.19
N TYR A 162 1.61 5.64 7.30
CA TYR A 162 1.41 6.86 6.53
C TYR A 162 0.48 6.69 5.32
N LYS A 163 0.31 5.44 4.83
CA LYS A 163 -0.44 5.10 3.61
C LYS A 163 -1.79 5.82 3.47
N LYS A 164 -2.56 5.97 4.54
CA LYS A 164 -3.88 6.64 4.51
C LYS A 164 -3.83 8.11 4.06
N TYR A 165 -2.71 8.81 4.29
CA TYR A 165 -2.49 10.19 3.86
C TYR A 165 -1.92 10.21 2.43
N TYR A 166 -0.94 9.33 2.15
CA TYR A 166 -0.32 9.25 0.83
C TYR A 166 -1.30 8.80 -0.26
N ASP A 167 -2.17 7.83 0.01
CA ASP A 167 -3.21 7.37 -0.93
C ASP A 167 -4.13 8.53 -1.36
N GLN A 168 -4.48 9.44 -0.45
CA GLN A 168 -5.31 10.60 -0.76
C GLN A 168 -4.58 11.64 -1.61
N PHE A 169 -3.27 11.76 -1.46
CA PHE A 169 -2.44 12.59 -2.34
C PHE A 169 -2.25 11.93 -3.71
N PHE A 170 -1.99 10.62 -3.74
CA PHE A 170 -1.83 9.84 -4.96
C PHE A 170 -3.09 9.85 -5.84
N GLU A 171 -4.30 9.75 -5.26
CA GLU A 171 -5.55 9.87 -6.03
C GLU A 171 -5.82 11.30 -6.53
N LYS A 172 -5.31 12.36 -5.86
CA LYS A 172 -5.31 13.73 -6.42
C LYS A 172 -4.38 13.81 -7.63
N ALA A 173 -3.14 13.32 -7.50
CA ALA A 173 -2.17 13.28 -8.61
C ALA A 173 -2.70 12.47 -9.80
N ARG A 174 -3.33 11.32 -9.54
CA ARG A 174 -4.01 10.50 -10.54
C ARG A 174 -5.15 11.25 -11.24
N ALA A 175 -5.92 12.07 -10.51
CA ALA A 175 -6.93 12.93 -11.12
C ALA A 175 -6.31 13.99 -12.06
N CYS A 176 -5.14 14.54 -11.72
CA CYS A 176 -4.39 15.43 -12.63
C CYS A 176 -4.00 14.72 -13.93
N ILE A 177 -3.52 13.48 -13.88
CA ILE A 177 -3.22 12.69 -15.09
C ILE A 177 -4.51 12.44 -15.92
N GLU A 178 -5.63 12.12 -15.28
CA GLU A 178 -6.89 11.90 -16.00
C GLU A 178 -7.52 13.18 -16.58
N VAL A 179 -7.26 14.35 -16.00
CA VAL A 179 -7.58 15.65 -16.61
C VAL A 179 -6.65 15.92 -17.79
N TYR A 180 -5.34 15.69 -17.65
CA TYR A 180 -4.36 15.87 -18.73
C TYR A 180 -4.75 15.10 -20.00
N LYS A 181 -5.02 13.80 -19.87
CA LYS A 181 -5.46 12.94 -20.98
C LYS A 181 -6.72 13.45 -21.68
N LYS A 182 -7.64 14.09 -20.95
CA LYS A 182 -8.92 14.59 -21.48
C LYS A 182 -8.80 15.94 -22.17
N VAL A 183 -7.81 16.75 -21.80
CA VAL A 183 -7.59 18.12 -22.34
C VAL A 183 -6.49 18.16 -23.41
N LYS A 184 -5.52 17.24 -23.39
CA LYS A 184 -4.35 17.27 -24.28
C LYS A 184 -4.60 16.58 -25.63
N LYS A 185 -4.59 17.34 -26.75
CA LYS A 185 -4.74 16.81 -28.13
C LYS A 185 -3.76 15.68 -28.47
N SER A 186 -2.50 15.71 -28.00
CA SER A 186 -1.53 14.62 -28.25
C SER A 186 -1.83 13.32 -27.50
N ALA A 187 -2.58 13.39 -26.38
CA ALA A 187 -3.03 12.22 -25.62
C ALA A 187 -4.40 11.69 -26.08
N GLY A 188 -4.96 12.24 -27.18
CA GLY A 188 -6.31 11.92 -27.66
C GLY A 188 -7.45 12.68 -26.97
N GLY A 189 -7.12 13.70 -26.16
CA GLY A 189 -8.09 14.58 -25.51
C GLY A 189 -8.52 15.78 -26.36
N ASP A 190 -9.45 16.56 -25.83
CA ASP A 190 -9.97 17.79 -26.42
C ASP A 190 -9.78 18.99 -25.46
N PRO A 191 -9.01 20.03 -25.81
CA PRO A 191 -8.88 21.26 -25.02
C PRO A 191 -10.15 22.10 -25.02
N ASP A 192 -11.02 21.89 -26.02
CA ASP A 192 -12.26 22.64 -26.22
C ASP A 192 -13.44 21.97 -25.47
N ILE A 193 -13.15 20.94 -24.66
CA ILE A 193 -14.10 20.18 -23.82
C ILE A 193 -14.83 21.06 -22.79
N SER A 194 -16.13 20.83 -22.62
CA SER A 194 -16.93 21.53 -21.60
C SER A 194 -16.57 21.06 -20.18
N LEU A 195 -16.72 21.96 -19.19
CA LEU A 195 -16.45 21.64 -17.77
C LEU A 195 -17.30 20.46 -17.27
N ASP A 196 -18.59 20.42 -17.62
CA ASP A 196 -19.49 19.33 -17.22
C ASP A 196 -19.09 17.99 -17.84
N GLU A 197 -18.63 17.98 -19.10
CA GLU A 197 -18.14 16.77 -19.76
C GLU A 197 -16.80 16.31 -19.20
N LEU A 198 -15.88 17.24 -18.90
CA LEU A 198 -14.62 16.96 -18.23
C LEU A 198 -14.85 16.35 -16.84
N LEU A 199 -15.73 16.95 -16.03
CA LEU A 199 -16.09 16.46 -14.70
C LEU A 199 -16.80 15.10 -14.77
N ALA A 200 -17.76 14.92 -15.68
CA ALA A 200 -18.43 13.63 -15.87
C ALA A 200 -17.47 12.56 -16.41
N GLY A 201 -16.51 12.93 -17.27
CA GLY A 201 -15.45 12.07 -17.79
C GLY A 201 -14.46 11.66 -16.72
N LEU A 202 -14.05 12.57 -15.84
CA LEU A 202 -13.19 12.29 -14.68
C LEU A 202 -13.92 11.41 -13.66
N ALA A 203 -15.19 11.71 -13.35
CA ALA A 203 -16.03 10.91 -12.47
C ALA A 203 -16.28 9.49 -13.01
N ARG A 204 -16.17 9.25 -14.32
CA ARG A 204 -16.11 7.91 -14.92
C ARG A 204 -14.73 7.27 -14.74
N SER A 205 -13.65 7.94 -15.12
CA SER A 205 -12.26 7.44 -14.96
C SER A 205 -11.88 7.04 -13.53
N MET A 206 -12.37 7.78 -12.52
CA MET A 206 -12.03 7.50 -11.12
C MET A 206 -12.84 6.34 -10.51
N ARG A 207 -13.98 5.95 -11.11
CA ARG A 207 -14.82 4.83 -10.64
C ARG A 207 -14.31 3.49 -11.15
N GLY A 208 -13.41 2.85 -10.39
CA GLY A 208 -13.05 1.44 -10.63
C GLY A 208 -11.68 0.99 -10.11
N VAL A 209 -10.84 1.90 -9.62
CA VAL A 209 -9.49 1.52 -9.16
C VAL A 209 -9.53 0.94 -7.76
N VAL A 210 -9.35 -0.38 -7.71
CA VAL A 210 -8.68 -1.04 -6.58
C VAL A 210 -7.19 -0.79 -6.75
N ILE A 211 -6.52 -0.25 -5.73
CA ILE A 211 -5.09 0.07 -5.77
C ILE A 211 -4.26 -1.23 -5.82
N MET A 212 -3.93 -1.69 -7.04
CA MET A 212 -3.01 -2.79 -7.25
C MET A 212 -1.57 -2.27 -7.28
N HIS A 213 -0.92 -2.25 -6.11
CA HIS A 213 0.53 -2.05 -6.03
C HIS A 213 1.26 -3.15 -6.80
N LYS A 214 2.14 -2.76 -7.72
CA LYS A 214 3.00 -3.66 -8.51
C LYS A 214 4.15 -4.19 -7.61
N PRO A 215 4.41 -5.51 -7.57
CA PRO A 215 5.44 -6.09 -6.69
C PRO A 215 6.89 -5.96 -7.19
#